data_AF-A0A935ADM5-F1
#
_entry.id   AF-A0A935ADM5-F1
#
_cell.length_a   1.000
_cell.length_b   1.000
_cell.length_c   1.000
_cell.angle_alpha   90.00
_cell.angle_beta   90.00
_cell.angle_gamma   90.00
#
_symmetry.space_group_name_H-M   'P 1'
#
loop_
_entity.id
_entity.type
_entity.pdbx_description
1 polymer ?
#
loop_
_entity_poly.entity_id
_entity_poly.type
_entity_poly.pdbx_seq_one_letter_code
_entity_poly.pdbx_strand_id
1 'polypeptide(L)' 'MRITLHQPRGPREAVAPPEGIHDEAMLIKSLILTLAREAHAGVGVLTLSIDLAGTDPARLVAIGKLIAMGEAGASGGMH' A
#
# COMPACT_ATOMS: atom_id res chain seq x y z
N MET A 1 -3.70 -9.75 7.53
CA MET A 1 -4.25 -8.90 6.45
C MET A 1 -3.88 -9.45 5.08
N ARG A 2 -4.62 -9.10 4.03
CA ARG A 2 -4.34 -9.56 2.65
C ARG A 2 -4.73 -8.49 1.63
N ILE A 3 -3.97 -8.38 0.55
CA ILE A 3 -4.31 -7.52 -0.60
C ILE A 3 -4.39 -8.41 -1.84
N THR A 4 -5.53 -8.38 -2.53
CA THR A 4 -5.75 -9.12 -3.78
C THR A 4 -6.06 -8.14 -4.90
N LEU A 5 -5.59 -8.45 -6.11
CA LEU A 5 -5.85 -7.67 -7.31
C LEU A 5 -6.79 -8.47 -8.20
N HIS A 6 -7.85 -7.84 -8.71
CA HIS A 6 -8.86 -8.52 -9.54
C HIS A 6 -8.75 -8.16 -11.02
N GLN A 7 -8.41 -6.92 -11.32
CA GLN A 7 -8.31 -6.40 -12.69
C GLN A 7 -6.99 -5.63 -12.88
N PRO A 8 -6.48 -5.49 -14.11
CA PRO A 8 -7.02 -6.03 -15.38
C PRO A 8 -6.63 -7.50 -15.67
N ARG A 9 -5.66 -8.07 -14.94
CA ARG A 9 -5.05 -9.37 -15.25
C ARG A 9 -5.63 -10.57 -14.47
N GLY A 10 -6.86 -10.44 -13.97
CA GLY A 10 -7.49 -11.45 -13.13
C GLY A 10 -6.98 -11.48 -11.67
N PRO A 11 -7.57 -12.37 -10.83
CA PRO A 11 -7.25 -12.53 -9.41
C PRO A 11 -5.78 -12.92 -9.18
N ARG A 12 -5.05 -12.11 -8.40
CA ARG A 12 -3.66 -12.40 -8.00
C ARG A 12 -3.31 -11.74 -6.67
N GLU A 13 -2.27 -12.24 -6.01
CA GLU A 13 -1.75 -11.63 -4.79
C GLU A 13 -0.97 -10.35 -5.09
N ALA A 14 -1.06 -9.43 -4.13
CA ALA A 14 -0.16 -8.30 -3.99
C ALA A 14 1.30 -8.72 -3.78
N VAL A 15 2.20 -7.75 -3.89
CA VAL A 15 3.55 -7.88 -3.36
C VAL A 15 3.44 -7.90 -1.84
N ALA A 16 3.73 -9.05 -1.23
CA ALA A 16 3.72 -9.24 0.21
C ALA A 16 4.96 -10.05 0.66
N PRO A 17 5.45 -9.86 1.89
CA PRO A 17 6.50 -10.69 2.45
C PRO A 17 6.09 -12.17 2.53
N PRO A 18 7.05 -13.12 2.47
CA PRO A 18 6.76 -14.56 2.59
C PRO A 18 6.01 -14.93 3.88
N GLU A 19 6.29 -14.22 4.97
CA GLU A 19 5.61 -14.40 6.26
C GLU A 19 4.15 -13.95 6.24
N GLY A 20 3.73 -13.12 5.28
CA GLY A 20 2.40 -12.51 5.21
C GLY A 20 2.33 -11.12 5.87
N ILE A 21 1.17 -10.46 5.77
CA ILE A 21 0.97 -9.09 6.27
C ILE A 21 0.35 -9.11 7.67
N HIS A 22 1.16 -8.77 8.68
CA HIS A 22 0.80 -8.89 10.10
C HIS A 22 0.59 -7.57 10.84
N ASP A 23 1.04 -6.45 10.28
CA ASP A 23 0.84 -5.12 10.85
C ASP A 23 0.50 -4.06 9.79
N GLU A 24 0.03 -2.91 10.24
CA GLU A 24 -0.43 -1.80 9.41
C GLU A 24 0.68 -1.19 8.56
N ALA A 25 1.92 -1.14 9.08
CA ALA A 25 3.04 -0.58 8.35
C ALA A 25 3.42 -1.50 7.17
N MET A 26 3.36 -2.81 7.38
CA MET A 26 3.57 -3.83 6.37
C MET A 26 2.44 -3.84 5.34
N LEU A 27 1.20 -3.58 5.75
CA LEU A 27 0.07 -3.41 4.84
C LEU A 27 0.32 -2.24 3.87
N ILE A 28 0.69 -1.08 4.40
CA ILE A 28 0.95 0.12 3.60
C ILE A 28 2.14 -0.09 2.65
N LYS A 29 3.24 -0.69 3.13
CA LYS A 29 4.39 -1.03 2.28
C LYS A 29 4.00 -1.98 1.15
N SER A 30 3.27 -3.04 1.46
CA SER A 30 2.79 -4.02 0.48
C SER A 30 1.88 -3.36 -0.56
N LEU A 31 1.01 -2.44 -0.15
CA LEU A 31 0.15 -1.67 -1.04
C LEU A 31 0.99 -0.82 -2.01
N ILE A 32 1.93 -0.03 -1.50
CA ILE A 32 2.79 0.83 -2.32
C ILE A 32 3.60 0.01 -3.33
N LEU A 33 4.24 -1.08 -2.89
CA LEU A 33 5.02 -1.95 -3.77
C LEU A 33 4.16 -2.61 -4.84
N THR A 34 2.94 -2.99 -4.50
CA THR A 34 1.97 -3.54 -5.44
C THR A 34 1.59 -2.52 -6.50
N LEU A 35 1.23 -1.30 -6.09
CA LEU A 35 0.88 -0.22 -7.01
C LEU A 35 2.05 0.11 -7.95
N ALA A 36 3.26 0.20 -7.41
CA ALA A 36 4.47 0.46 -8.20
C ALA A 36 4.73 -0.66 -9.24
N ARG A 37 4.58 -1.94 -8.85
CA ARG A 37 4.73 -3.08 -9.76
C ARG A 37 3.72 -3.04 -10.90
N GLU A 38 2.45 -2.77 -10.60
CA GLU A 38 1.41 -2.75 -11.63
C GLU A 38 1.54 -1.53 -12.55
N ALA A 39 1.89 -0.37 -12.00
CA ALA A 39 2.18 0.84 -12.78
C ALA A 39 3.37 0.62 -13.73
N HIS A 40 4.46 0.00 -13.23
CA HIS A 40 5.60 -0.38 -14.07
C HIS A 40 5.21 -1.33 -15.20
N ALA A 41 4.24 -2.21 -14.95
CA ALA A 41 3.70 -3.10 -15.95
C ALA A 41 2.65 -2.46 -16.88
N GLY A 42 2.49 -1.13 -16.87
CA GLY A 42 1.61 -0.38 -17.76
C GLY A 42 0.12 -0.40 -17.36
N VAL A 43 -0.20 -0.81 -16.13
CA VAL A 43 -1.58 -0.79 -15.64
C VAL A 43 -1.95 0.63 -15.21
N GLY A 44 -2.85 1.27 -15.94
CA GLY A 44 -3.35 2.62 -15.60
C GLY A 44 -4.46 2.62 -14.53
N VAL A 45 -5.30 1.57 -14.51
CA VAL A 45 -6.40 1.42 -13.54
C VAL A 45 -6.39 0.00 -13.00
N LEU A 46 -6.55 -0.13 -11.68
CA LEU A 46 -6.57 -1.41 -11.00
C LEU A 46 -7.75 -1.50 -10.01
N THR A 47 -8.30 -2.70 -9.90
CA THR A 47 -9.31 -3.04 -8.89
C THR A 47 -8.65 -3.95 -7.87
N LEU A 48 -8.59 -3.50 -6.62
CA LEU A 48 -7.99 -4.23 -5.50
C LEU A 48 -9.03 -4.47 -4.40
N SER A 49 -8.88 -5.57 -3.68
CA SER A 49 -9.60 -5.84 -2.43
C SER A 49 -8.58 -5.96 -1.30
N ILE A 50 -8.90 -5.35 -0.16
CA ILE A 50 -8.06 -5.41 1.04
C ILE A 50 -8.87 -6.03 2.16
N ASP A 51 -8.34 -7.13 2.72
CA ASP A 51 -8.81 -7.71 3.96
C ASP A 51 -8.04 -7.08 5.14
N LEU A 52 -8.77 -6.28 5.92
CA LEU A 52 -8.30 -5.53 7.09
C LEU A 52 -8.54 -6.29 8.40
N ALA A 53 -8.73 -7.62 8.37
CA ALA A 53 -8.86 -8.42 9.58
C ALA A 53 -7.66 -8.19 10.52
N GLY A 54 -7.96 -7.84 11.77
CA GLY A 54 -6.97 -7.60 12.82
C GLY A 54 -6.30 -6.21 12.77
N THR A 55 -6.73 -5.32 11.89
CA THR A 55 -6.19 -3.96 11.79
C THR A 55 -6.78 -3.01 12.83
N ASP A 56 -5.94 -2.14 13.41
CA ASP A 56 -6.35 -0.95 14.15
C ASP A 56 -6.50 0.27 13.21
N PRO A 57 -7.73 0.77 12.97
CA PRO A 57 -7.96 1.93 12.11
C PRO A 57 -7.27 3.20 12.61
N ALA A 58 -7.15 3.41 13.92
CA ALA A 58 -6.49 4.59 14.46
C ALA A 58 -5.00 4.57 14.14
N ARG A 59 -4.38 3.38 14.21
CA ARG A 59 -2.99 3.17 13.82
C ARG A 59 -2.76 3.39 12.33
N LEU A 60 -3.66 2.92 11.45
CA LEU A 60 -3.59 3.22 10.01
C LEU A 60 -3.60 4.72 9.74
N VAL A 61 -4.52 5.45 10.37
CA VAL A 61 -4.62 6.91 10.23
C VAL A 61 -3.35 7.60 10.75
N ALA A 62 -2.83 7.16 11.89
CA ALA A 62 -1.60 7.71 12.45
C ALA A 62 -0.41 7.52 11.49
N ILE A 63 -0.23 6.32 10.92
CA ILE A 63 0.83 6.07 9.93
C ILE A 63 0.62 6.94 8.68
N GLY A 64 -0.61 7.03 8.18
CA GLY A 64 -0.93 7.89 7.03
C GLY A 64 -0.57 9.37 7.27
N LYS A 65 -0.88 9.90 8.46
CA LYS A 65 -0.48 11.25 8.86
C LYS A 65 1.03 11.42 8.92
N LEU A 66 1.76 10.46 9.50
CA LEU A 66 3.22 10.50 9.57
C LEU A 66 3.87 10.54 8.17
N ILE A 67 3.37 9.73 7.23
CA ILE A 67 3.85 9.73 5.84
C ILE A 67 3.60 11.10 5.19
N ALA A 68 2.37 11.63 5.26
CA ALA A 68 2.03 12.92 4.67
C ALA A 68 2.85 14.09 5.27
N MET A 69 3.13 14.06 6.57
CA MET A 69 3.93 15.08 7.25
C MET A 69 5.42 14.97 6.91
N GLY A 70 5.94 13.76 6.66
CA GLY A 70 7.30 13.54 6.17
C GLY A 70 7.54 14.12 4.78
N GLU A 71 6.54 14.09 3.90
CA GLU A 71 6.59 14.70 2.55
C GLU A 71 6.57 16.24 2.58
N ALA A 72 5.87 16.83 3.57
CA ALA A 72 5.82 18.28 3.77
C ALA A 72 7.19 18.88 4.16
N GLY A 73 8.08 18.10 4.80
CA GLY A 73 9.44 18.52 5.15
C GLY A 73 10.46 18.39 4.01
N ALA A 74 10.21 17.54 3.01
CA ALA A 74 11.12 17.32 1.88
C ALA A 74 10.93 18.31 0.72
N SER A 75 9.82 19.05 0.72
CA SER A 75 9.44 19.97 -0.36
C SER A 75 9.94 21.42 -0.15
N GLY A 76 10.67 21.70 0.93
CA GLY A 76 11.03 23.05 1.38
C GLY A 76 12.52 23.39 1.31
N GLY A 77 13.27 22.91 0.31
CA GLY A 77 14.72 23.07 0.30
C GLY A 77 15.39 23.10 -1.07
N MET A 78 14.93 23.94 -1.99
CA MET A 78 15.77 24.45 -3.10
C MET A 78 15.30 25.88 -3.47
N HIS A 79 15.80 26.88 -2.76
CA HIS A 79 15.90 28.26 -3.23
C HIS A 79 17.33 28.75 -3.01
#